data_AF-A0A3B9IZY3-F1
#
_entry.id   AF-A0A3B9IZY3-F1
#
_cell.length_a   1.000
_cell.length_b   1.000
_cell.length_c   1.000
_cell.angle_alpha   90.00
_cell.angle_beta   90.00
_cell.angle_gamma   90.00
#
_symmetry.space_group_name_H-M   'P 1'
#
loop_
_entity.id
_entity.type
_entity.pdbx_description
1 polymer ?
#
loop_
_entity_poly.entity_id
_entity_poly.type
_entity_poly.pdbx_seq_one_letter_code
_entity_poly.pdbx_strand_id
1 'polypeptide(L)' 'VTLKGKTFGKINCSNPNCITNHETHLPKSFIPCGDETFIECEYCDERKLI' A
#
# COMPACT_ATOMS: atom_id res chain seq x y z
N VAL A 1 -14.90 2.69 -6.63
CA VAL A 1 -13.52 2.21 -6.81
C VAL A 1 -13.37 0.96 -5.96
N THR A 2 -13.11 -0.18 -6.58
CA THR A 2 -12.82 -1.43 -5.86
C THR A 2 -11.32 -1.56 -5.80
N LEU A 3 -10.76 -1.58 -4.60
CA LEU A 3 -9.31 -1.75 -4.41
C LEU A 3 -8.90 -3.12 -4.95
N LYS A 4 -7.85 -3.20 -5.76
CA LYS A 4 -7.35 -4.48 -6.33
C LYS A 4 -6.31 -5.12 -5.42
N GLY A 5 -5.58 -4.30 -4.68
CA GLY A 5 -4.61 -4.73 -3.69
C GLY A 5 -5.22 -5.43 -2.48
N LYS A 6 -4.33 -5.99 -1.66
CA LYS A 6 -4.67 -6.56 -0.35
C LYS A 6 -4.38 -5.52 0.73
N THR A 7 -5.21 -5.47 1.76
CA THR A 7 -4.94 -4.65 2.95
C THR A 7 -4.00 -5.35 3.89
N PHE A 8 -2.85 -4.75 4.16
CA PHE A 8 -1.87 -5.28 5.09
C PHE A 8 -1.91 -4.50 6.40
N GLY A 9 -2.60 -5.04 7.42
CA GLY A 9 -2.83 -4.33 8.68
C GLY A 9 -1.58 -3.95 9.48
N LYS A 10 -0.42 -4.58 9.19
CA LYS A 10 0.87 -4.29 9.82
C LYS A 10 1.84 -3.51 8.93
N ILE A 11 1.46 -3.23 7.68
CA ILE A 11 2.36 -2.60 6.70
C ILE A 11 1.90 -1.17 6.44
N ASN A 12 2.83 -0.25 6.61
CA ASN A 12 2.63 1.16 6.33
C ASN A 12 3.41 1.55 5.08
N CYS A 13 2.82 2.45 4.29
CA CYS A 13 3.53 3.06 3.17
C CYS A 13 4.74 3.84 3.72
N SER A 14 5.90 3.71 3.08
CA SER A 14 7.12 4.44 3.51
C SER A 14 7.04 5.91 3.19
N ASN A 15 6.29 6.27 2.15
CA ASN A 15 6.11 7.62 1.70
C ASN A 15 5.38 8.43 2.78
N PRO A 16 6.04 9.40 3.42
CA PRO A 16 5.39 10.24 4.42
C PRO A 16 4.25 11.08 3.80
N ASN A 17 4.28 11.31 2.48
CA ASN A 17 3.23 12.04 1.75
C ASN A 17 2.07 11.15 1.29
N CYS A 18 2.09 9.84 1.56
CA CYS A 18 1.00 8.97 1.14
C CYS A 18 -0.27 9.27 1.95
N ILE A 19 -1.40 9.39 1.26
CA ILE A 19 -2.70 9.65 1.89
C ILE A 19 -3.06 8.61 2.96
N THR A 20 -2.61 7.35 2.83
CA THR A 20 -2.84 6.30 3.85
C THR A 20 -2.12 6.56 5.18
N ASN A 21 -1.14 7.47 5.21
CA ASN A 21 -0.45 7.91 6.42
C ASN A 21 -1.12 9.13 7.05
N HIS A 22 -1.77 9.98 6.25
CA HIS A 22 -2.55 11.12 6.72
C HIS A 22 -3.96 10.73 7.19
N GLU A 23 -4.60 9.82 6.46
CA GLU A 23 -5.97 9.37 6.70
C GLU A 23 -5.96 7.94 7.27
N THR A 24 -6.19 7.82 8.57
CA THR A 24 -6.24 6.52 9.27
C THR A 24 -7.46 5.68 8.93
N HIS A 25 -8.51 6.32 8.40
CA HIS A 25 -9.72 5.65 7.92
C HIS A 25 -9.52 4.98 6.56
N LEU A 26 -8.46 5.32 5.83
CA LEU A 26 -8.19 4.69 4.54
C LEU A 26 -7.55 3.31 4.73
N PRO A 27 -8.07 2.29 4.04
CA PRO A 27 -7.46 0.97 4.05
C PRO A 27 -6.08 1.04 3.39
N LYS A 28 -5.05 0.50 4.05
CA LYS A 28 -3.70 0.44 3.49
C LYS A 28 -3.61 -0.69 2.45
N SER A 29 -4.14 -0.40 1.26
CA SER A 29 -4.17 -1.31 0.12
C SER A 29 -2.83 -1.32 -0.62
N PHE A 30 -2.28 -2.51 -0.81
CA PHE A 30 -1.07 -2.70 -1.59
C PHE A 30 -1.25 -3.86 -2.57
N ILE A 31 -0.77 -3.65 -3.80
CA ILE A 31 -0.78 -4.62 -4.88
C ILE A 31 0.54 -5.41 -4.81
N PRO A 32 0.51 -6.73 -4.56
CA PRO A 32 1.71 -7.55 -4.69
C PRO A 32 2.16 -7.55 -6.15
N CYS A 33 3.46 -7.34 -6.38
CA CYS A 33 4.07 -7.28 -7.70
C CYS A 33 5.33 -8.16 -7.76
N GLY A 34 5.59 -8.76 -8.92
CA GLY A 34 6.65 -9.75 -9.10
C GLY A 34 6.31 -11.10 -8.44
N ASP A 35 7.32 -11.81 -7.93
CA ASP A 35 7.19 -13.06 -7.16
C ASP A 35 6.67 -12.84 -5.72
N GLU A 36 5.68 -11.95 -5.56
CA GLU A 36 5.09 -11.56 -4.27
C GLU A 36 6.08 -10.97 -3.24
N THR A 37 7.31 -10.67 -3.67
CA THR A 37 8.37 -10.07 -2.83
C THR A 37 8.21 -8.55 -2.71
N PHE A 38 7.56 -7.93 -3.71
CA PHE A 38 7.29 -6.50 -3.72
C PHE A 38 5.81 -6.24 -3.52
N ILE A 39 5.52 -5.12 -2.89
CA ILE A 39 4.20 -4.52 -2.78
C ILE A 39 4.23 -3.11 -3.35
N GLU A 40 3.20 -2.73 -4.08
CA GLU A 40 3.01 -1.39 -4.63
C GLU A 40 1.80 -0.75 -3.96
N CYS A 41 1.95 0.43 -3.40
CA CYS A 41 0.85 1.14 -2.76
C CYS A 41 -0.13 1.63 -3.83
N GLU A 42 -1.40 1.23 -3.73
CA GLU A 42 -2.43 1.61 -4.73
C GLU A 42 -2.78 3.12 -4.70
N TYR A 43 -2.27 3.86 -3.72
CA TYR A 43 -2.56 5.29 -3.53
C TYR A 43 -1.46 6.23 -4.03
N CYS A 44 -0.20 5.83 -3.92
CA CYS A 44 0.95 6.68 -4.27
C CYS A 44 1.96 5.97 -5.18
N ASP A 45 1.61 4.78 -5.66
CA ASP A 45 2.41 3.92 -6.53
C ASP A 45 3.81 3.57 -5.96
N GLU A 46 3.99 3.76 -4.65
CA GLU A 46 5.27 3.47 -4.02
C GLU A 46 5.47 1.97 -3.85
N ARG A 47 6.62 1.48 -4.33
CA ARG A 47 7.02 0.08 -4.27
C ARG A 47 7.89 -0.20 -3.06
N LYS A 48 7.66 -1.34 -2.42
CA LYS A 48 8.36 -1.78 -1.22
C LYS A 48 8.62 -3.27 -1.25
N LEU A 49 9.70 -3.70 -0.63
CA LEU A 49 9.98 -5.11 -0.35
C LEU A 49 9.30 -5.49 0.96
N ILE A 50 8.68 -6.67 1.02
CA ILE A 50 8.06 -7.25 2.23
C ILE A 50 8.76 -8.52 2.72
#